data_AF-A0AAE8ZN16-F1
#
_entry.id   AF-A0AAE8ZN16-F1
#
_cell.length_a   1.000
_cell.length_b   1.000
_cell.length_c   1.000
_cell.angle_alpha   90.00
_cell.angle_beta   90.00
_cell.angle_gamma   90.00
#
_symmetry.space_group_name_H-M   'P 1'
#
loop_
_entity.id
_entity.type
_entity.pdbx_description
1 polymer ?
#
loop_
_entity_poly.entity_id
_entity_poly.type
_entity_poly.pdbx_seq_one_letter_code
_entity_poly.pdbx_strand_id
1 'polypeptide(L)'
;MNFEKKYGVKILKNVPTGFPSPSLPRIDIWAEIYSSAIGIAVVSYAVTMAMGQIFAKKYKYRLDSNQELLALGLVNVGSAFFPVFPTSCSLSRTLVNEKCGARSQLSGFIAALCILIVIMFIGPLLESLPSCVLAAIVLVVVEPLLRKCTDLPMLWRCSKADLFIWIGTATATLCTDIAPGVAVGISLVILNIAIQSQQATVKILGQVKDNDFRPIDMYDSATETSFRIIHFVGGPVSENCRSFEDVVMDATNIIRKTRSGSIDSQGYTDWTAIILDCTTWTRTDHMGIQAVDEVNKDLRKTQIFPLFVNLKASIRRQYCLAGILEQPDLDEAKLAKEEARILEEEARIQEERRKCSAFKVSMKKYKKRCVVDAMESGEDGNAHVEIKLCYDEKELDKAERDLFDAKKDLALWKKQLAQQNRSKDMVQPVRISQNQFYPSITDAMISANLLVKEQGHFFDIKQSKDGKF
;
A
#
# COMPACT_ATOMS: atom_id res chain seq x y z
N MET A 1 -32.47 -26.76 41.35
CA MET A 1 -33.37 -27.64 40.55
C MET A 1 -32.61 -28.91 40.23
N ASN A 2 -33.13 -30.11 40.55
CA ASN A 2 -32.35 -31.36 40.45
C ASN A 2 -32.55 -32.04 39.07
N PHE A 3 -32.06 -31.38 38.02
CA PHE A 3 -32.25 -31.83 36.62
C PHE A 3 -31.57 -33.16 36.32
N GLU A 4 -30.39 -33.41 36.91
CA GLU A 4 -29.65 -34.67 36.74
C GLU A 4 -30.43 -35.86 37.31
N LYS A 5 -30.93 -35.77 38.56
CA LYS A 5 -31.67 -36.87 39.21
C LYS A 5 -33.05 -37.12 38.61
N LYS A 6 -33.75 -36.08 38.14
CA LYS A 6 -35.15 -36.20 37.67
C LYS A 6 -35.27 -36.49 36.18
N TYR A 7 -34.33 -36.02 35.36
CA TYR A 7 -34.41 -36.10 33.90
C TYR A 7 -33.15 -36.70 33.25
N GLY A 8 -32.12 -37.10 34.02
CA GLY A 8 -30.88 -37.68 33.48
C GLY A 8 -30.04 -36.69 32.67
N VAL A 9 -30.29 -35.39 32.80
CA VAL A 9 -29.62 -34.36 32.00
C VAL A 9 -28.25 -34.03 32.60
N LYS A 10 -27.21 -34.00 31.75
CA LYS A 10 -25.86 -33.61 32.15
C LYS A 10 -25.84 -32.13 32.56
N ILE A 11 -25.36 -31.87 33.78
CA ILE A 11 -25.19 -30.52 34.35
C ILE A 11 -23.71 -30.16 34.45
N LEU A 12 -23.43 -28.88 34.69
CA LEU A 12 -22.07 -28.33 34.79
C LEU A 12 -21.27 -28.88 35.98
N LYS A 13 -21.94 -29.24 37.08
CA LYS A 13 -21.34 -29.71 38.36
C LYS A 13 -20.49 -28.61 39.01
N ASN A 14 -19.25 -28.90 39.41
CA ASN A 14 -18.46 -27.96 40.20
C ASN A 14 -17.98 -26.76 39.38
N VAL A 15 -18.37 -25.56 39.80
CA VAL A 15 -17.78 -24.31 39.33
C VAL A 15 -16.75 -23.86 40.36
N PRO A 16 -15.45 -23.73 40.02
CA PRO A 16 -14.46 -23.27 40.98
C PRO A 16 -14.84 -21.88 41.47
N THR A 17 -15.03 -21.74 42.78
CA THR A 17 -15.32 -20.48 43.45
C THR A 17 -14.05 -19.92 44.07
N GLY A 18 -13.86 -18.60 43.98
CA GLY A 18 -12.67 -17.91 44.47
C GLY A 18 -11.66 -17.57 43.38
N PHE A 19 -10.59 -16.89 43.80
CA PHE A 19 -9.54 -16.43 42.89
C PHE A 19 -8.48 -17.54 42.70
N PRO A 20 -8.12 -17.90 41.45
CA PRO A 20 -7.09 -18.90 41.23
C PRO A 20 -5.74 -18.40 41.72
N SER A 21 -4.99 -19.25 42.42
CA SER A 21 -3.62 -18.92 42.82
C SER A 21 -2.71 -18.87 41.60
N PRO A 22 -1.78 -17.90 41.51
CA PRO A 22 -0.84 -17.82 40.42
C PRO A 22 0.08 -19.06 40.41
N SER A 23 0.24 -19.67 39.25
CA SER A 23 1.09 -20.84 39.00
C SER A 23 2.11 -20.53 37.91
N LEU A 24 3.35 -20.99 38.08
CA LEU A 24 4.37 -20.86 37.04
C LEU A 24 4.04 -21.76 35.83
N PRO A 25 4.22 -21.25 34.59
CA PRO A 25 4.00 -22.05 33.40
C PRO A 25 5.03 -23.19 33.32
N ARG A 26 4.56 -24.38 32.97
CA ARG A 26 5.36 -25.58 32.78
C ARG A 26 6.23 -25.48 31.54
N ILE A 27 7.56 -25.44 31.72
CA ILE A 27 8.54 -25.27 30.63
C ILE A 27 8.80 -26.60 29.90
N ASP A 28 8.57 -27.72 30.57
CA ASP A 28 8.83 -29.06 30.05
C ASP A 28 8.01 -29.42 28.81
N ILE A 29 6.80 -28.86 28.67
CA ILE A 29 5.89 -29.14 27.54
C ILE A 29 6.05 -28.17 26.35
N TRP A 30 6.97 -27.20 26.42
CA TRP A 30 7.05 -26.12 25.41
C TRP A 30 7.33 -26.65 24.00
N ALA A 31 8.19 -27.66 23.87
CA ALA A 31 8.53 -28.26 22.59
C ALA A 31 7.31 -28.92 21.92
N GLU A 32 6.40 -29.50 22.71
CA GLU A 32 5.20 -30.18 22.21
C GLU A 32 4.13 -29.19 21.74
N ILE A 33 4.01 -28.03 22.41
CA ILE A 33 2.95 -27.04 22.15
C ILE A 33 3.37 -25.91 21.21
N TYR A 34 4.67 -25.79 20.88
CA TYR A 34 5.22 -24.65 20.14
C TYR A 34 4.52 -24.41 18.79
N SER A 35 4.28 -25.47 18.01
CA SER A 35 3.62 -25.37 16.70
C SER A 35 2.18 -24.86 16.81
N SER A 36 1.40 -25.42 17.75
CA SER A 36 0.03 -25.00 18.03
C SER A 36 -0.03 -23.59 18.60
N ALA A 37 0.94 -23.20 19.43
CA ALA A 37 1.03 -21.86 20.01
C ALA A 37 1.24 -20.79 18.93
N ILE A 38 2.07 -21.04 17.91
CA ILE A 38 2.25 -20.13 16.78
C ILE A 38 0.93 -19.96 16.02
N GLY A 39 0.24 -21.07 15.71
CA GLY A 39 -1.05 -21.02 15.02
C GLY A 39 -2.08 -20.18 15.77
N ILE A 40 -2.20 -20.40 17.08
CA ILE A 40 -3.10 -19.64 17.95
C ILE A 40 -2.71 -18.16 17.99
N ALA A 41 -1.41 -17.84 18.09
CA ALA A 41 -0.93 -16.46 18.12
C ALA A 41 -1.25 -15.70 16.83
N VAL A 42 -0.98 -16.31 15.67
CA VAL A 42 -1.26 -15.73 14.35
C VAL A 42 -2.76 -15.48 14.19
N VAL A 43 -3.60 -16.46 14.50
CA VAL A 43 -5.06 -16.33 14.40
C VAL A 43 -5.60 -15.30 15.39
N SER A 44 -5.15 -15.34 16.64
CA SER A 44 -5.60 -14.39 17.68
C SER A 44 -5.25 -12.95 17.32
N TYR A 45 -4.05 -12.71 16.80
CA TYR A 45 -3.63 -11.39 16.34
C TYR A 45 -4.43 -10.95 15.10
N ALA A 46 -4.59 -11.82 14.10
CA ALA A 46 -5.34 -11.51 12.89
C ALA A 46 -6.80 -11.14 13.19
N VAL A 47 -7.48 -11.88 14.08
CA VAL A 47 -8.85 -11.58 14.50
C VAL A 47 -8.93 -10.25 15.26
N THR A 48 -7.98 -9.98 16.16
CA THR A 48 -7.91 -8.73 16.91
C THR A 48 -7.67 -7.54 16.00
N MET A 49 -6.73 -7.65 15.05
CA MET A 49 -6.45 -6.64 14.03
C MET A 49 -7.65 -6.36 13.13
N ALA A 50 -8.27 -7.41 12.57
CA ALA A 50 -9.43 -7.27 11.69
C ALA A 50 -10.57 -6.54 12.40
N MET A 51 -10.81 -6.88 13.67
CA MET A 51 -11.79 -6.20 14.50
C MET A 51 -11.40 -4.74 14.75
N GLY A 52 -10.16 -4.48 15.17
CA GLY A 52 -9.65 -3.13 15.40
C GLY A 52 -9.82 -2.24 14.17
N GLN A 53 -9.52 -2.75 12.98
CA GLN A 53 -9.69 -2.02 11.71
C GLN A 53 -11.14 -1.66 11.41
N ILE A 54 -12.11 -2.54 11.71
CA ILE A 54 -13.54 -2.26 11.55
C ILE A 54 -13.93 -1.04 12.39
N PHE A 55 -13.51 -1.00 13.66
CA PHE A 55 -13.83 0.12 14.56
C PHE A 55 -13.02 1.38 14.28
N ALA A 56 -11.75 1.25 13.90
CA ALA A 56 -10.91 2.35 13.45
C ALA A 56 -11.52 3.06 12.23
N LYS A 57 -12.02 2.28 11.27
CA LYS A 57 -12.73 2.81 10.10
C LYS A 57 -14.07 3.45 10.48
N LYS A 58 -14.85 2.80 11.37
CA LYS A 58 -16.17 3.31 11.81
C LYS A 58 -16.05 4.64 12.56
N TYR A 59 -15.08 4.76 13.45
CA TYR A 59 -14.89 5.93 14.32
C TYR A 59 -13.78 6.88 13.87
N LYS A 60 -13.16 6.60 12.72
CA LYS A 60 -12.13 7.45 12.09
C LYS A 60 -10.92 7.75 13.00
N TYR A 61 -10.48 6.77 13.78
CA TYR A 61 -9.21 6.85 14.53
C TYR A 61 -8.12 6.03 13.85
N ARG A 62 -6.86 6.28 14.21
CA ARG A 62 -5.72 5.50 13.72
C ARG A 62 -5.46 4.31 14.64
N LEU A 63 -5.33 3.12 14.05
CA LEU A 63 -4.95 1.90 14.77
C LEU A 63 -3.46 1.65 14.54
N ASP A 64 -2.69 1.47 15.62
CA ASP A 64 -1.30 1.06 15.54
C ASP A 64 -1.20 -0.47 15.70
N SER A 65 -0.80 -1.15 14.62
CA SER A 65 -0.65 -2.61 14.59
C SER A 65 0.41 -3.13 15.57
N ASN A 66 1.52 -2.39 15.74
CA ASN A 66 2.59 -2.82 16.64
C ASN A 66 2.16 -2.71 18.10
N GLN A 67 1.43 -1.64 18.45
CA GLN A 67 0.93 -1.44 19.79
C GLN A 67 -0.06 -2.52 20.21
N GLU A 68 -0.99 -2.90 19.33
CA GLU A 68 -1.96 -3.96 19.59
C GLU A 68 -1.31 -5.35 19.67
N LEU A 69 -0.29 -5.63 18.84
CA LEU A 69 0.49 -6.86 18.94
C LEU A 69 1.18 -6.96 20.31
N LEU A 70 1.81 -5.87 20.75
CA LEU A 70 2.47 -5.79 22.04
C LEU A 70 1.46 -5.94 23.19
N ALA A 71 0.32 -5.25 23.12
CA ALA A 71 -0.74 -5.35 24.12
C ALA A 71 -1.28 -6.78 24.25
N LEU A 72 -1.58 -7.43 23.12
CA LEU A 72 -2.05 -8.81 23.10
C LEU A 72 -1.00 -9.80 23.63
N GLY A 73 0.27 -9.57 23.32
CA GLY A 73 1.39 -10.35 23.86
C GLY A 73 1.51 -10.22 25.37
N LEU A 74 1.51 -8.97 25.88
CA LEU A 74 1.59 -8.70 27.32
C LEU A 74 0.42 -9.29 28.10
N VAL A 75 -0.80 -9.20 27.56
CA VAL A 75 -1.99 -9.81 28.17
C VAL A 75 -1.85 -11.32 28.27
N ASN A 76 -1.38 -11.99 27.21
CA ASN A 76 -1.24 -13.45 27.21
C ASN A 76 -0.05 -13.94 28.06
N VAL A 77 1.04 -13.18 28.14
CA VAL A 77 2.14 -13.48 29.08
C VAL A 77 1.69 -13.29 30.53
N GLY A 78 0.96 -12.20 30.81
CA GLY A 78 0.41 -11.95 32.14
C GLY A 78 -0.65 -12.98 32.56
N SER A 79 -1.50 -13.42 31.62
CA SER A 79 -2.52 -14.43 31.90
C SER A 79 -1.95 -15.85 32.01
N ALA A 80 -0.76 -16.14 31.47
CA ALA A 80 -0.12 -17.45 31.56
C ALA A 80 0.23 -17.87 33.00
N PHE A 81 0.32 -16.92 33.94
CA PHE A 81 0.49 -17.21 35.36
C PHE A 81 -0.80 -17.68 36.04
N PHE A 82 -1.93 -17.63 35.35
CA PHE A 82 -3.22 -18.08 35.85
C PHE A 82 -3.73 -19.24 34.97
N PRO A 83 -4.62 -20.09 35.48
CA PRO A 83 -5.18 -21.20 34.71
C PRO A 83 -6.22 -20.69 33.68
N VAL A 84 -5.74 -19.99 32.65
CA VAL A 84 -6.54 -19.38 31.58
C VAL A 84 -6.04 -19.83 30.22
N PHE A 85 -6.96 -19.96 29.26
CA PHE A 85 -6.61 -20.22 27.87
C PHE A 85 -6.12 -18.93 27.19
N PRO A 86 -5.35 -19.03 26.08
CA PRO A 86 -4.97 -17.88 25.27
C PRO A 86 -6.18 -17.02 24.92
N THR A 87 -6.04 -15.72 25.13
CA THR A 87 -7.13 -14.75 24.95
C THR A 87 -7.01 -14.04 23.60
N SER A 88 -8.17 -13.64 23.09
CA SER A 88 -8.32 -12.88 21.85
C SER A 88 -9.50 -11.92 21.96
N CYS A 89 -9.67 -11.06 20.95
CA CYS A 89 -10.83 -10.19 20.84
C CYS A 89 -12.12 -11.00 20.58
N SER A 90 -13.27 -10.48 21.05
CA SER A 90 -14.58 -11.10 20.85
C SER A 90 -15.52 -10.16 20.10
N LEU A 91 -15.82 -10.50 18.85
CA LEU A 91 -16.70 -9.74 17.98
C LEU A 91 -18.06 -9.46 18.63
N SER A 92 -18.73 -10.51 19.15
CA SER A 92 -20.06 -10.40 19.73
C SER A 92 -20.09 -9.49 20.96
N ARG A 93 -19.13 -9.64 21.88
CA ARG A 93 -19.08 -8.83 23.11
C ARG A 93 -18.78 -7.36 22.82
N THR A 94 -17.83 -7.10 21.93
CA THR A 94 -17.48 -5.72 21.56
C THR A 94 -18.61 -5.04 20.79
N LEU A 95 -19.33 -5.76 19.91
CA LEU A 95 -20.48 -5.20 19.20
C LEU A 95 -21.62 -4.83 20.15
N VAL A 96 -21.92 -5.69 21.13
CA VAL A 96 -22.94 -5.38 22.15
C VAL A 96 -22.51 -4.18 22.99
N ASN A 97 -21.26 -4.17 23.47
CA ASN A 97 -20.72 -3.08 24.26
C ASN A 97 -20.74 -1.74 23.49
N GLU A 98 -20.43 -1.78 22.19
CA GLU A 98 -20.54 -0.61 21.32
C GLU A 98 -21.98 -0.16 21.09
N LYS A 99 -22.91 -1.09 20.88
CA LYS A 99 -24.35 -0.77 20.76
C LYS A 99 -24.91 -0.16 22.04
N CYS A 100 -24.37 -0.50 23.20
CA CYS A 100 -24.68 0.13 24.48
C CYS A 100 -24.05 1.53 24.63
N GLY A 101 -23.31 2.03 23.64
CA GLY A 101 -22.72 3.36 23.63
C GLY A 101 -21.38 3.47 24.36
N ALA A 102 -20.67 2.36 24.61
CA ALA A 102 -19.36 2.40 25.25
C ALA A 102 -18.33 3.16 24.38
N ARG A 103 -17.65 4.15 24.97
CA ARG A 103 -16.65 4.99 24.29
C ARG A 103 -15.24 4.87 24.85
N SER A 104 -15.06 4.20 25.98
CA SER A 104 -13.76 4.03 26.64
C SER A 104 -13.55 2.59 27.10
N GLN A 105 -12.29 2.21 27.31
CA GLN A 105 -11.91 0.87 27.80
C GLN A 105 -12.39 0.59 29.23
N LEU A 106 -12.85 1.61 29.96
CA LEU A 106 -13.42 1.46 31.29
C LEU A 106 -14.64 0.53 31.30
N SER A 107 -15.40 0.45 30.20
CA SER A 107 -16.50 -0.51 30.08
C SER A 107 -16.02 -1.96 30.19
N GLY A 108 -14.84 -2.27 29.64
CA GLY A 108 -14.25 -3.60 29.71
C GLY A 108 -13.82 -3.95 31.14
N PHE A 109 -13.25 -2.97 31.85
CA PHE A 109 -12.88 -3.12 33.26
C PHE A 109 -14.12 -3.37 34.15
N ILE A 110 -15.19 -2.59 33.97
CA ILE A 110 -16.44 -2.78 34.71
C ILE A 110 -17.03 -4.17 34.40
N ALA A 111 -17.04 -4.58 33.13
CA ALA A 111 -17.51 -5.91 32.75
C ALA A 111 -16.70 -7.04 33.41
N ALA A 112 -15.38 -6.90 33.50
CA ALA A 112 -14.52 -7.86 34.18
C ALA A 112 -14.81 -7.93 35.70
N LEU A 113 -15.05 -6.77 36.35
CA LEU A 113 -15.43 -6.69 37.75
C LEU A 113 -16.79 -7.37 38.01
N CYS A 114 -17.77 -7.14 37.14
CA CYS A 114 -19.07 -7.81 37.21
C CYS A 114 -18.92 -9.33 37.09
N ILE A 115 -18.09 -9.82 36.15
CA ILE A 115 -17.82 -11.26 36.00
C ILE A 115 -17.18 -11.83 37.27
N LEU A 116 -16.22 -11.11 37.89
CA LEU A 116 -15.59 -11.52 39.13
C LEU A 116 -16.62 -11.66 40.26
N ILE A 117 -17.51 -10.69 40.43
CA ILE A 117 -18.59 -10.72 41.43
C ILE A 117 -19.53 -11.92 41.17
N VAL A 118 -19.91 -12.15 39.91
CA VAL A 118 -20.76 -13.29 39.53
C VAL A 118 -20.10 -14.61 39.89
N ILE A 119 -18.80 -14.79 39.61
CA ILE A 119 -18.09 -16.04 39.95
C ILE A 119 -18.00 -16.23 41.47
N MET A 120 -17.74 -15.15 42.24
CA MET A 120 -17.59 -15.23 43.69
C MET A 120 -18.91 -15.51 44.43
N PHE A 121 -20.02 -14.88 44.03
CA PHE A 121 -21.29 -14.95 44.77
C PHE A 121 -22.34 -15.84 44.11
N ILE A 122 -22.37 -15.89 42.77
CA ILE A 122 -23.41 -16.58 41.98
C ILE A 122 -22.90 -17.91 41.42
N GLY A 123 -21.59 -18.18 41.46
CA GLY A 123 -20.96 -19.44 41.01
C GLY A 123 -21.71 -20.72 41.41
N PRO A 124 -22.08 -20.91 42.70
CA PRO A 124 -22.83 -22.10 43.14
C PRO A 124 -24.21 -22.27 42.49
N LEU A 125 -24.83 -21.18 42.04
CA LEU A 125 -26.12 -21.22 41.36
C LEU A 125 -25.99 -21.77 39.92
N LEU A 126 -24.82 -21.62 39.31
CA LEU A 126 -24.51 -22.07 37.96
C LEU A 126 -24.24 -23.59 37.87
N GLU A 127 -24.01 -24.28 38.98
CA GLU A 127 -23.73 -25.72 39.00
C GLU A 127 -24.89 -26.56 38.47
N SER A 128 -26.13 -26.09 38.69
CA SER A 128 -27.35 -26.73 38.23
C SER A 128 -27.64 -26.51 36.74
N LEU A 129 -26.78 -25.79 36.01
CA LEU A 129 -27.03 -25.40 34.62
C LEU A 129 -26.87 -26.61 33.67
N PRO A 130 -27.89 -26.93 32.85
CA PRO A 130 -27.81 -28.02 31.88
C PRO A 130 -26.80 -27.75 30.75
N SER A 131 -26.00 -28.76 30.39
CA SER A 131 -25.04 -28.65 29.27
C SER A 131 -25.71 -28.36 27.93
N CYS A 132 -26.97 -28.76 27.74
CA CYS A 132 -27.75 -28.47 26.54
C CYS A 132 -27.95 -26.97 26.29
N VAL A 133 -28.08 -26.17 27.36
CA VAL A 133 -28.22 -24.71 27.24
C VAL A 133 -26.91 -24.09 26.76
N LEU A 134 -25.76 -24.56 27.25
CA LEU A 134 -24.46 -24.11 26.76
C LEU A 134 -24.27 -24.46 25.29
N ALA A 135 -24.65 -25.67 24.88
CA ALA A 135 -24.58 -26.08 23.47
C ALA A 135 -25.45 -25.18 22.57
N ALA A 136 -26.67 -24.84 23.01
CA ALA A 136 -27.54 -23.92 22.27
C ALA A 136 -26.92 -22.52 22.11
N ILE A 137 -26.29 -21.98 23.17
CA ILE A 137 -25.58 -20.70 23.11
C ILE A 137 -24.43 -20.77 22.09
N VAL A 138 -23.64 -21.85 22.07
CA VAL A 138 -22.56 -22.04 21.10
C VAL A 138 -23.08 -22.09 19.67
N LEU A 139 -24.21 -22.79 19.42
CA LEU A 139 -24.82 -22.85 18.09
C LEU A 139 -25.23 -21.46 17.56
N VAL A 140 -25.81 -20.62 18.42
CA VAL A 140 -26.18 -19.24 18.05
C VAL A 140 -24.94 -18.40 17.72
N VAL A 141 -23.81 -18.61 18.42
CA VAL A 141 -22.56 -17.90 18.13
C VAL A 141 -21.92 -18.36 16.82
N VAL A 142 -22.09 -19.63 16.45
CA VAL A 142 -21.50 -20.22 15.23
C VAL A 142 -22.34 -19.92 13.98
N GLU A 143 -23.64 -19.66 14.10
CA GLU A 143 -24.54 -19.32 12.99
C GLU A 143 -23.98 -18.25 12.02
N PRO A 144 -23.53 -17.06 12.46
CA PRO A 144 -22.99 -16.05 11.56
C PRO A 144 -21.69 -16.48 10.86
N LEU A 145 -20.93 -17.42 11.45
CA LEU A 145 -19.73 -17.98 10.81
C LEU A 145 -20.11 -18.95 9.70
N LEU A 146 -21.13 -19.79 9.90
CA LEU A 146 -21.64 -20.71 8.89
C LEU A 146 -22.29 -19.99 7.71
N ARG A 147 -22.91 -18.83 7.95
CA ARG A 147 -23.45 -17.99 6.87
C ARG A 147 -22.38 -17.56 5.88
N LYS A 148 -21.09 -17.48 6.24
CA LYS A 148 -20.02 -17.17 5.27
C LYS A 148 -19.89 -18.19 4.14
N CYS A 149 -20.39 -19.41 4.32
CA CYS A 149 -20.45 -20.40 3.24
C CYS A 149 -21.37 -19.96 2.08
N THR A 150 -22.28 -19.01 2.30
CA THR A 150 -23.14 -18.49 1.22
C THR A 150 -22.39 -17.55 0.27
N ASP A 151 -21.17 -17.12 0.61
CA ASP A 151 -20.39 -16.18 -0.20
C ASP A 151 -19.60 -16.89 -1.33
N LEU A 152 -19.54 -18.22 -1.33
CA LEU A 152 -18.81 -19.04 -2.31
C LEU A 152 -19.21 -18.77 -3.78
N PRO A 153 -20.50 -18.66 -4.13
CA PRO A 153 -20.90 -18.37 -5.51
C PRO A 153 -20.41 -16.99 -6.00
N MET A 154 -20.34 -16.00 -5.11
CA MET A 154 -19.80 -14.69 -5.43
C MET A 154 -18.29 -14.78 -5.65
N LEU A 155 -17.59 -15.52 -4.79
CA LEU A 155 -16.15 -15.72 -4.90
C LEU A 155 -15.76 -16.41 -6.22
N TRP A 156 -16.52 -17.43 -6.66
CA TRP A 156 -16.34 -18.08 -7.96
C TRP A 156 -16.43 -17.10 -9.15
N ARG A 157 -17.34 -16.12 -9.08
CA ARG A 157 -17.54 -15.12 -10.14
C ARG A 157 -16.45 -14.05 -10.16
N CYS A 158 -15.87 -13.72 -9.00
CA CYS A 158 -14.85 -12.68 -8.89
C CYS A 158 -13.43 -13.21 -9.09
N SER A 159 -13.04 -14.27 -8.37
CA SER A 159 -11.67 -14.78 -8.37
C SER A 159 -11.68 -16.28 -8.07
N LYS A 160 -11.38 -17.07 -9.10
CA LYS A 160 -11.27 -18.53 -8.96
C LYS A 160 -10.13 -18.91 -8.01
N ALA A 161 -9.03 -18.16 -8.03
CA ALA A 161 -7.88 -18.40 -7.17
C ALA A 161 -8.23 -18.28 -5.68
N ASP A 162 -8.97 -17.23 -5.31
CA ASP A 162 -9.37 -17.02 -3.91
C ASP A 162 -10.35 -18.09 -3.42
N LEU A 163 -11.20 -18.61 -4.32
CA LEU A 163 -12.06 -19.74 -4.00
C LEU A 163 -11.26 -21.02 -3.72
N PHE A 164 -10.25 -21.34 -4.53
CA PHE A 164 -9.39 -22.50 -4.28
C PHE A 164 -8.64 -22.38 -2.96
N ILE A 165 -8.17 -21.18 -2.61
CA ILE A 165 -7.55 -20.92 -1.30
C ILE A 165 -8.58 -21.15 -0.18
N TRP A 166 -9.81 -20.63 -0.33
CA TRP A 166 -10.86 -20.80 0.67
C TRP A 166 -11.21 -22.28 0.89
N ILE A 167 -11.51 -23.02 -0.19
CA ILE A 167 -11.88 -24.44 -0.13
C ILE A 167 -10.70 -25.27 0.38
N GLY A 168 -9.49 -25.01 -0.11
CA GLY A 168 -8.29 -25.72 0.29
C GLY A 168 -7.99 -25.54 1.78
N THR A 169 -8.05 -24.30 2.29
CA THR A 169 -7.83 -24.01 3.71
C THR A 169 -8.93 -24.60 4.59
N ALA A 170 -10.20 -24.49 4.18
CA ALA A 170 -11.32 -25.06 4.92
C ALA A 170 -11.23 -26.59 5.01
N THR A 171 -10.96 -27.25 3.89
CA THR A 171 -10.82 -28.71 3.83
C THR A 171 -9.62 -29.18 4.64
N ALA A 172 -8.47 -28.52 4.53
CA ALA A 172 -7.29 -28.84 5.32
C ALA A 172 -7.57 -28.72 6.83
N THR A 173 -8.24 -27.65 7.25
CA THR A 173 -8.59 -27.43 8.66
C THR A 173 -9.59 -28.48 9.17
N LEU A 174 -10.57 -28.88 8.35
CA LEU A 174 -11.58 -29.88 8.71
C LEU A 174 -10.99 -31.30 8.80
N CYS A 175 -10.04 -31.64 7.93
CA CYS A 175 -9.45 -32.99 7.89
C CYS A 175 -8.29 -33.18 8.88
N THR A 176 -7.64 -32.10 9.33
CA THR A 176 -6.49 -32.15 10.24
C THR A 176 -6.82 -31.47 11.56
N ASP A 177 -6.34 -30.24 11.76
CA ASP A 177 -6.61 -29.39 12.91
C ASP A 177 -6.37 -27.92 12.51
N ILE A 178 -6.64 -26.98 13.41
CA ILE A 178 -6.52 -25.54 13.21
C ILE A 178 -5.08 -25.14 12.87
N ALA A 179 -4.09 -25.64 13.61
CA ALA A 179 -2.69 -25.26 13.41
C ALA A 179 -2.14 -25.65 12.01
N PRO A 180 -2.21 -26.92 11.57
CA PRO A 180 -1.82 -27.30 10.21
C PRO A 180 -2.72 -26.67 9.14
N GLY A 181 -4.02 -26.50 9.39
CA GLY A 181 -4.95 -25.83 8.47
C GLY A 181 -4.54 -24.39 8.15
N VAL A 182 -4.14 -23.62 9.16
CA VAL A 182 -3.61 -22.25 9.00
C VAL A 182 -2.30 -22.25 8.19
N ALA A 183 -1.38 -23.18 8.47
CA ALA A 183 -0.12 -23.28 7.73
C ALA A 183 -0.35 -23.58 6.24
N VAL A 184 -1.29 -24.49 5.92
CA VAL A 184 -1.69 -24.78 4.54
C VAL A 184 -2.30 -23.54 3.89
N GLY A 185 -3.20 -22.82 4.56
CA GLY A 185 -3.81 -21.61 4.04
C GLY A 185 -2.79 -20.52 3.70
N ILE A 186 -1.83 -20.25 4.60
CA ILE A 186 -0.75 -19.29 4.35
C ILE A 186 0.10 -19.73 3.15
N SER A 187 0.42 -21.03 3.06
CA SER A 187 1.20 -21.59 1.95
C SER A 187 0.48 -21.42 0.61
N LEU A 188 -0.82 -21.68 0.55
CA LEU A 188 -1.63 -21.49 -0.66
C LEU A 188 -1.70 -20.03 -1.09
N VAL A 189 -1.80 -19.09 -0.14
CA VAL A 189 -1.76 -17.65 -0.45
C VAL A 189 -0.41 -17.23 -1.02
N ILE A 190 0.70 -17.65 -0.39
CA ILE A 190 2.06 -17.35 -0.87
C ILE A 190 2.27 -17.93 -2.27
N LEU A 191 1.86 -19.18 -2.49
CA LEU A 191 1.95 -19.84 -3.78
C LEU A 191 1.15 -19.09 -4.87
N ASN A 192 -0.08 -18.68 -4.56
CA ASN A 192 -0.91 -17.92 -5.49
C ASN A 192 -0.27 -16.57 -5.85
N ILE A 193 0.32 -15.86 -4.88
CA ILE A 193 1.06 -14.62 -5.13
C ILE A 193 2.28 -14.88 -6.00
N ALA A 194 3.04 -15.95 -5.75
CA ALA A 194 4.20 -16.32 -6.55
C ALA A 194 3.82 -16.61 -8.01
N ILE A 195 2.74 -17.38 -8.23
CA ILE A 195 2.24 -17.69 -9.58
C ILE A 195 1.81 -16.41 -10.32
N GLN A 196 1.06 -15.53 -9.65
CA GLN A 196 0.64 -14.26 -10.24
C GLN A 196 1.84 -13.35 -10.55
N SER A 197 2.87 -13.36 -9.69
CA SER A 197 4.09 -12.57 -9.90
C SER A 197 4.93 -13.06 -11.08
N GLN A 198 4.85 -14.35 -11.41
CA GLN A 198 5.55 -14.93 -12.58
C GLN A 198 4.88 -14.57 -13.91
N GLN A 199 3.57 -14.32 -13.90
CA GLN A 199 2.82 -13.93 -15.09
C GLN A 199 3.06 -12.46 -15.45
N ALA A 200 4.16 -12.20 -16.14
CA ALA A 200 4.42 -10.88 -16.69
C ALA A 200 3.40 -10.57 -17.80
N THR A 201 2.63 -9.50 -17.61
CA THR A 201 1.79 -8.97 -18.69
C THR A 201 2.65 -8.07 -19.56
N VAL A 202 2.74 -8.40 -20.85
CA VAL A 202 3.45 -7.59 -21.83
C VAL A 202 2.47 -7.07 -22.85
N LYS A 203 2.56 -5.77 -23.15
CA LYS A 203 1.74 -5.10 -24.14
C LYS A 203 2.61 -4.36 -25.14
N ILE A 204 2.28 -4.46 -26.42
CA ILE A 204 2.92 -3.67 -27.47
C ILE A 204 2.08 -2.41 -27.64
N LEU A 205 2.72 -1.23 -27.54
CA LEU A 205 2.03 0.04 -27.65
C LEU A 205 2.07 0.57 -29.09
N GLY A 206 0.93 1.07 -29.55
CA GLY A 206 0.76 1.83 -30.77
C GLY A 206 0.29 3.25 -30.48
N GLN A 207 0.34 4.12 -31.50
CA GLN A 207 -0.06 5.51 -31.39
C GLN A 207 -1.53 5.68 -31.77
N VAL A 208 -2.31 6.37 -30.94
CA VAL A 208 -3.73 6.67 -31.24
C VAL A 208 -3.88 8.12 -31.69
N LYS A 209 -3.23 9.06 -30.98
CA LYS A 209 -3.19 10.50 -31.25
C LYS A 209 -1.78 11.02 -30.95
N ASP A 210 -1.46 12.24 -31.38
CA ASP A 210 -0.19 12.89 -31.03
C ASP A 210 0.00 12.85 -29.50
N ASN A 211 1.09 12.20 -29.04
CA ASN A 211 1.45 11.91 -27.63
C ASN A 211 0.59 10.88 -26.84
N ASP A 212 -0.37 10.16 -27.43
CA ASP A 212 -1.12 9.09 -26.72
C ASP A 212 -0.78 7.69 -27.26
N PHE A 213 -0.17 6.87 -26.41
CA PHE A 213 0.27 5.51 -26.72
C PHE A 213 -0.58 4.49 -25.97
N ARG A 214 -1.21 3.57 -26.70
CA ARG A 214 -2.12 2.56 -26.15
C ARG A 214 -1.81 1.16 -26.68
N PRO A 215 -2.15 0.11 -25.91
CA PRO A 215 -1.97 -1.26 -26.36
C PRO A 215 -2.78 -1.57 -27.62
N ILE A 216 -2.11 -2.11 -28.64
CA ILE A 216 -2.71 -2.41 -29.96
C ILE A 216 -3.75 -3.54 -29.86
N ASP A 217 -3.55 -4.47 -28.93
CA ASP A 217 -4.46 -5.60 -28.66
C ASP A 217 -5.82 -5.19 -28.09
N MET A 218 -5.93 -4.00 -27.50
CA MET A 218 -7.15 -3.52 -26.84
C MET A 218 -7.81 -2.33 -27.54
N TYR A 219 -7.09 -1.61 -28.42
CA TYR A 219 -7.59 -0.40 -29.06
C TYR A 219 -7.42 -0.47 -30.58
N ASP A 220 -8.52 -0.67 -31.31
CA ASP A 220 -8.55 -0.71 -32.78
C ASP A 220 -8.05 0.58 -33.46
N SER A 221 -8.02 1.70 -32.71
CA SER A 221 -7.53 3.00 -33.18
C SER A 221 -6.02 3.20 -33.03
N ALA A 222 -5.31 2.25 -32.42
CA ALA A 222 -3.86 2.34 -32.24
C ALA A 222 -3.14 1.79 -33.48
N THR A 223 -2.31 2.63 -34.10
CA THR A 223 -1.47 2.24 -35.24
C THR A 223 -0.05 1.92 -34.79
N GLU A 224 0.59 0.97 -35.48
CA GLU A 224 2.01 0.69 -35.24
C GLU A 224 2.87 1.92 -35.54
N THR A 225 3.84 2.19 -34.66
CA THR A 225 4.78 3.30 -34.84
C THR A 225 6.06 2.83 -35.51
N SER A 226 6.90 3.77 -35.96
CA SER A 226 8.19 3.46 -36.60
C SER A 226 9.16 2.70 -35.71
N PHE A 227 8.96 2.71 -34.37
CA PHE A 227 9.76 1.97 -33.40
C PHE A 227 8.87 1.03 -32.60
N ARG A 228 9.40 -0.13 -32.21
CA ARG A 228 8.62 -1.06 -31.39
C ARG A 228 8.64 -0.61 -29.93
N ILE A 229 7.47 -0.29 -29.38
CA ILE A 229 7.30 0.13 -27.99
C ILE A 229 6.76 -1.06 -27.17
N ILE A 230 7.54 -1.52 -26.20
CA ILE A 230 7.20 -2.66 -25.34
C ILE A 230 6.90 -2.12 -23.94
N HIS A 231 5.67 -2.35 -23.48
CA HIS A 231 5.24 -2.08 -22.13
C HIS A 231 5.28 -3.36 -21.29
N PHE A 232 6.23 -3.43 -20.36
CA PHE A 232 6.39 -4.57 -19.46
C PHE A 232 5.83 -4.25 -18.07
N VAL A 233 4.77 -4.94 -17.66
CA VAL A 233 4.07 -4.66 -16.40
C VAL A 233 4.83 -5.24 -15.20
N GLY A 234 5.10 -4.40 -14.19
CA GLY A 234 5.58 -4.84 -12.87
C GLY A 234 7.09 -4.74 -12.65
N GLY A 235 7.87 -4.48 -13.70
CA GLY A 235 9.33 -4.46 -13.64
C GLY A 235 9.94 -5.86 -13.55
N PRO A 236 11.18 -6.05 -14.06
CA PRO A 236 11.87 -7.32 -13.98
C PRO A 236 12.34 -7.58 -12.54
N VAL A 237 11.96 -8.75 -12.04
CA VAL A 237 12.30 -9.31 -10.73
C VAL A 237 12.60 -10.81 -10.90
N SER A 238 13.30 -11.45 -9.96
CA SER A 238 13.72 -12.85 -10.05
C SER A 238 12.61 -13.81 -10.49
N GLU A 239 11.36 -13.53 -10.13
CA GLU A 239 10.19 -14.33 -10.50
C GLU A 239 9.83 -14.26 -12.00
N ASN A 240 10.11 -13.14 -12.69
CA ASN A 240 9.65 -12.88 -14.06
C ASN A 240 10.76 -12.50 -15.07
N CYS A 241 12.05 -12.52 -14.67
CA CYS A 241 13.19 -12.17 -15.53
C CYS A 241 13.21 -12.95 -16.85
N ARG A 242 12.99 -14.27 -16.79
CA ARG A 242 12.96 -15.11 -18.00
C ARG A 242 11.87 -14.68 -18.98
N SER A 243 10.67 -14.38 -18.46
CA SER A 243 9.58 -13.92 -19.30
C SER A 243 9.89 -12.55 -19.92
N PHE A 244 10.64 -11.69 -19.23
CA PHE A 244 11.11 -10.42 -19.78
C PHE A 244 12.11 -10.65 -20.93
N GLU A 245 13.11 -11.48 -20.71
CA GLU A 245 14.12 -11.85 -21.72
C GLU A 245 13.46 -12.45 -22.97
N ASP A 246 12.61 -13.47 -22.81
CA ASP A 246 11.93 -14.16 -23.91
C ASP A 246 11.11 -13.18 -24.76
N VAL A 247 10.36 -12.28 -24.11
CA VAL A 247 9.53 -11.28 -24.79
C VAL A 247 10.36 -10.30 -25.60
N VAL A 248 11.46 -9.79 -25.03
CA VAL A 248 12.31 -8.81 -25.72
C VAL A 248 13.05 -9.48 -26.87
N MET A 249 13.48 -10.72 -26.69
CA MET A 249 14.10 -11.52 -27.75
C MET A 249 13.11 -11.87 -28.86
N ASP A 250 11.86 -12.22 -28.54
CA ASP A 250 10.81 -12.48 -29.53
C ASP A 250 10.48 -11.23 -30.35
N ALA A 251 10.36 -10.07 -29.68
CA ALA A 251 10.17 -8.79 -30.37
C ALA A 251 11.34 -8.48 -31.32
N THR A 252 12.57 -8.78 -30.90
CA THR A 252 13.78 -8.62 -31.71
C THR A 252 13.81 -9.56 -32.92
N ASN A 253 13.41 -10.82 -32.73
CA ASN A 253 13.34 -11.81 -33.80
C ASN A 253 12.30 -11.43 -34.86
N ILE A 254 11.17 -10.84 -34.47
CA ILE A 254 10.17 -10.33 -35.41
C ILE A 254 10.76 -9.22 -36.27
N ILE A 255 11.43 -8.23 -35.66
CA ILE A 255 12.10 -7.14 -36.38
C ILE A 255 13.11 -7.72 -37.40
N ARG A 256 13.88 -8.73 -37.00
CA ARG A 256 14.86 -9.39 -37.87
C ARG A 256 14.21 -10.13 -39.05
N LYS A 257 13.08 -10.82 -38.84
CA LYS A 257 12.35 -11.50 -39.92
C LYS A 257 11.78 -10.51 -40.94
N THR A 258 11.20 -9.40 -40.47
CA THR A 258 10.70 -8.34 -41.35
C THR A 258 11.83 -7.75 -42.20
N ARG A 259 13.01 -7.55 -41.61
CA ARG A 259 14.21 -7.09 -42.33
C ARG A 259 14.70 -8.06 -43.40
N SER A 260 14.65 -9.37 -43.13
CA SER A 260 15.15 -10.39 -44.06
C SER A 260 14.21 -10.64 -45.26
N GLY A 261 12.95 -10.18 -45.19
CA GLY A 261 11.96 -10.29 -46.27
C GLY A 261 11.92 -9.10 -47.25
N SER A 262 12.54 -7.96 -46.91
CA SER A 262 12.58 -6.76 -47.75
C SER A 262 13.96 -6.57 -48.38
N ILE A 263 14.19 -7.20 -49.53
CA ILE A 263 15.29 -6.80 -50.43
C ILE A 263 14.74 -5.66 -51.27
N ASP A 264 14.95 -4.41 -50.85
CA ASP A 264 14.87 -3.26 -51.75
C ASP A 264 15.77 -2.11 -51.24
N SER A 265 16.96 -2.05 -51.84
CA SER A 265 17.44 -0.91 -52.62
C SER A 265 17.04 0.51 -52.18
N GLN A 266 17.33 0.95 -50.95
CA GLN A 266 17.66 2.35 -50.63
C GLN A 266 18.30 2.43 -49.24
N GLY A 267 19.55 2.93 -49.19
CA GLY A 267 20.43 2.88 -48.03
C GLY A 267 19.90 3.58 -46.78
N TYR A 268 19.25 2.81 -45.91
CA TYR A 268 19.10 3.12 -44.49
C TYR A 268 20.12 2.30 -43.69
N THR A 269 20.84 2.99 -42.81
CA THR A 269 21.90 2.49 -41.94
C THR A 269 21.39 1.48 -40.90
N ASP A 270 22.22 0.48 -40.59
CA ASP A 270 21.90 -0.83 -40.01
C ASP A 270 21.32 -0.89 -38.58
N TRP A 271 21.06 0.24 -37.93
CA TRP A 271 20.65 0.29 -36.51
C TRP A 271 19.17 0.62 -36.33
N THR A 272 18.50 -0.03 -35.37
CA THR A 272 17.08 0.20 -35.02
C THR A 272 16.95 0.45 -33.53
N ALA A 273 15.96 1.23 -33.08
CA ALA A 273 15.70 1.42 -31.66
C ALA A 273 14.47 0.62 -31.18
N ILE A 274 14.55 0.08 -29.97
CA ILE A 274 13.42 -0.49 -29.23
C ILE A 274 13.17 0.39 -28.02
N ILE A 275 11.91 0.75 -27.79
CA ILE A 275 11.51 1.59 -26.66
C ILE A 275 10.89 0.69 -25.59
N LEU A 276 11.50 0.66 -24.40
CA LEU A 276 10.99 -0.05 -23.24
C LEU A 276 10.27 0.96 -22.34
N ASP A 277 8.95 0.81 -22.24
CA ASP A 277 8.15 1.60 -21.31
C ASP A 277 8.21 0.98 -19.90
N CYS A 278 8.92 1.68 -19.01
CA CYS A 278 9.16 1.29 -17.63
C CYS A 278 8.21 1.98 -16.64
N THR A 279 7.11 2.62 -17.10
CA THR A 279 6.17 3.37 -16.24
C THR A 279 5.70 2.55 -15.02
N THR A 280 5.42 1.27 -15.22
CA THR A 280 4.89 0.36 -14.20
C THR A 280 5.97 -0.33 -13.39
N TRP A 281 7.25 -0.06 -13.67
CA TRP A 281 8.36 -0.64 -12.91
C TRP A 281 8.37 0.03 -11.53
N THR A 282 7.96 -0.74 -10.53
CA THR A 282 7.84 -0.26 -9.13
C THR A 282 9.02 -0.73 -8.29
N ARG A 283 9.49 -1.95 -8.55
CA ARG A 283 10.60 -2.60 -7.88
C ARG A 283 11.36 -3.44 -8.89
N THR A 284 12.66 -3.56 -8.68
CA THR A 284 13.51 -4.58 -9.30
C THR A 284 14.40 -5.16 -8.20
N ASP A 285 14.83 -6.40 -8.36
CA ASP A 285 15.86 -7.02 -7.52
C ASP A 285 17.17 -7.15 -8.31
N HIS A 286 18.20 -7.71 -7.67
CA HIS A 286 19.49 -7.88 -8.32
C HIS A 286 19.41 -8.73 -9.61
N MET A 287 18.59 -9.81 -9.59
CA MET A 287 18.38 -10.65 -10.77
C MET A 287 17.71 -9.87 -11.90
N GLY A 288 16.72 -9.03 -11.59
CA GLY A 288 16.07 -8.15 -12.55
C GLY A 288 17.02 -7.14 -13.18
N ILE A 289 17.92 -6.54 -12.39
CA ILE A 289 18.96 -5.64 -12.89
C ILE A 289 19.91 -6.38 -13.84
N GLN A 290 20.35 -7.58 -13.46
CA GLN A 290 21.23 -8.39 -14.30
C GLN A 290 20.56 -8.80 -15.61
N ALA A 291 19.30 -9.23 -15.56
CA ALA A 291 18.53 -9.58 -16.76
C ALA A 291 18.43 -8.40 -17.73
N VAL A 292 18.17 -7.18 -17.24
CA VAL A 292 18.13 -6.01 -18.12
C VAL A 292 19.51 -5.65 -18.68
N ASP A 293 20.58 -5.82 -17.91
CA ASP A 293 21.94 -5.60 -18.40
C ASP A 293 22.33 -6.60 -19.50
N GLU A 294 21.97 -7.88 -19.33
CA GLU A 294 22.17 -8.93 -20.33
C GLU A 294 21.39 -8.64 -21.61
N VAL A 295 20.10 -8.32 -21.49
CA VAL A 295 19.26 -7.90 -22.63
C VAL A 295 19.82 -6.65 -23.31
N ASN A 296 20.28 -5.65 -22.55
CA ASN A 296 20.89 -4.43 -23.10
C ASN A 296 22.15 -4.75 -23.91
N LYS A 297 23.01 -5.64 -23.41
CA LYS A 297 24.22 -6.09 -24.12
C LYS A 297 23.87 -6.88 -25.38
N ASP A 298 22.88 -7.76 -25.32
CA ASP A 298 22.51 -8.60 -26.46
C ASP A 298 21.79 -7.80 -27.57
N LEU A 299 20.95 -6.83 -27.21
CA LEU A 299 20.38 -5.88 -28.17
C LEU A 299 21.48 -5.07 -28.87
N ARG A 300 22.48 -4.59 -28.13
CA ARG A 300 23.60 -3.84 -28.73
C ARG A 300 24.46 -4.69 -29.66
N LYS A 301 24.70 -5.96 -29.33
CA LYS A 301 25.39 -6.91 -30.24
C LYS A 301 24.63 -7.08 -31.56
N THR A 302 23.31 -6.98 -31.53
CA THR A 302 22.44 -7.12 -32.71
C THR A 302 22.13 -5.81 -33.42
N GLN A 303 22.88 -4.74 -33.11
CA GLN A 303 22.69 -3.40 -33.67
C GLN A 303 21.34 -2.76 -33.34
N ILE A 304 20.77 -3.08 -32.17
CA ILE A 304 19.53 -2.50 -31.67
C ILE A 304 19.80 -1.66 -30.42
N PHE A 305 19.30 -0.43 -30.40
CA PHE A 305 19.41 0.46 -29.25
C PHE A 305 18.17 0.35 -28.34
N PRO A 306 18.32 -0.16 -27.10
CA PRO A 306 17.24 -0.09 -26.12
C PRO A 306 17.17 1.31 -25.49
N LEU A 307 15.99 1.92 -25.53
CA LEU A 307 15.70 3.19 -24.89
C LEU A 307 14.70 2.97 -23.74
N PHE A 308 15.07 3.38 -22.53
CA PHE A 308 14.23 3.25 -21.35
C PHE A 308 13.42 4.52 -21.10
N VAL A 309 12.11 4.37 -20.90
CA VAL A 309 11.16 5.48 -20.74
C VAL A 309 10.37 5.36 -19.44
N ASN A 310 10.03 6.48 -18.81
CA ASN A 310 9.23 6.55 -17.57
C ASN A 310 9.73 5.72 -16.36
N LEU A 311 11.05 5.59 -16.21
CA LEU A 311 11.72 4.89 -15.12
C LEU A 311 11.67 5.74 -13.83
N LYS A 312 11.20 5.14 -12.75
CA LYS A 312 11.12 5.81 -11.44
C LYS A 312 12.52 6.09 -10.88
N ALA A 313 12.64 7.18 -10.11
CA ALA A 313 13.91 7.63 -9.55
C ALA A 313 14.63 6.58 -8.68
N SER A 314 13.88 5.78 -7.91
CA SER A 314 14.44 4.70 -7.08
C SER A 314 15.14 3.63 -7.93
N ILE A 315 14.49 3.23 -9.03
CA ILE A 315 15.00 2.23 -9.96
C ILE A 315 16.15 2.81 -10.78
N ARG A 316 15.98 4.04 -11.29
CA ARG A 316 17.04 4.74 -12.03
C ARG A 316 18.36 4.76 -11.25
N ARG A 317 18.30 5.04 -9.93
CA ARG A 317 19.48 5.00 -9.06
C ARG A 317 20.15 3.62 -9.05
N GLN A 318 19.38 2.54 -8.97
CA GLN A 318 19.92 1.18 -8.98
C GLN A 318 20.60 0.85 -10.32
N TYR A 319 20.00 1.25 -11.44
CA TYR A 319 20.54 1.01 -12.78
C TYR A 319 21.80 1.83 -13.06
N CYS A 320 21.88 3.06 -12.53
CA CYS A 320 23.09 3.86 -12.58
C CYS A 320 24.22 3.25 -11.74
N LEU A 321 23.90 2.71 -10.55
CA LEU A 321 24.88 2.01 -9.71
C LEU A 321 25.37 0.70 -10.35
N ALA A 322 24.51 0.03 -11.11
CA ALA A 322 24.86 -1.16 -11.88
C ALA A 322 25.64 -0.83 -13.17
N GLY A 323 25.82 0.44 -13.52
CA GLY A 323 26.53 0.88 -14.73
C GLY A 323 25.75 0.69 -16.04
N ILE A 324 24.45 0.37 -15.96
CA ILE A 324 23.57 0.21 -17.14
C ILE A 324 23.22 1.57 -17.74
N LEU A 325 22.96 2.56 -16.88
CA LEU A 325 22.64 3.93 -17.24
C LEU A 325 23.76 4.86 -16.80
N GLU A 326 23.99 5.93 -17.55
CA GLU A 326 24.88 7.00 -17.10
C GLU A 326 24.28 7.70 -15.89
N GLN A 327 25.14 8.04 -14.92
CA GLN A 327 24.72 8.86 -13.79
C GLN A 327 24.30 10.23 -14.32
N PRO A 328 23.12 10.76 -13.93
CA PRO A 328 22.81 12.15 -14.20
C PRO A 328 23.90 13.00 -13.56
N ASP A 329 24.39 14.01 -14.28
CA ASP A 329 25.41 14.92 -13.76
C ASP A 329 25.01 15.39 -12.36
N LEU A 330 25.95 15.37 -11.41
CA LEU A 330 25.70 15.64 -9.99
C LEU A 330 24.99 16.99 -9.78
N ASP A 331 25.15 17.91 -10.74
CA ASP A 331 24.53 19.23 -10.77
C ASP A 331 23.08 19.23 -11.31
N GLU A 332 22.70 18.32 -12.21
CA GLU A 332 21.30 18.12 -12.62
C GLU A 332 20.47 17.46 -11.52
N ALA A 333 21.03 16.46 -10.84
CA ALA A 333 20.34 15.81 -9.73
C ALA A 333 20.11 16.76 -8.54
N LYS A 334 21.05 17.66 -8.27
CA LYS A 334 20.89 18.73 -7.26
C LYS A 334 19.82 19.73 -7.68
N LEU A 335 19.80 20.13 -8.96
CA LEU A 335 18.81 21.07 -9.49
C LEU A 335 17.39 20.49 -9.44
N ALA A 336 17.20 19.25 -9.91
CA ALA A 336 15.90 18.57 -9.87
C ALA A 336 15.41 18.36 -8.43
N LYS A 337 16.32 18.12 -7.48
CA LYS A 337 15.98 18.01 -6.06
C LYS A 337 15.54 19.36 -5.47
N GLU A 338 16.17 20.44 -5.90
CA GLU A 338 15.82 21.81 -5.49
C GLU A 338 14.47 22.24 -6.10
N GLU A 339 14.21 21.91 -7.36
CA GLU A 339 12.92 22.12 -8.03
C GLU A 339 11.78 21.34 -7.36
N ALA A 340 12.01 20.06 -7.04
CA ALA A 340 11.04 19.25 -6.30
C ALA A 340 10.73 19.83 -4.91
N ARG A 341 11.77 20.32 -4.19
CA ARG A 341 11.62 20.98 -2.89
C ARG A 341 10.76 22.24 -3.00
N ILE A 342 10.94 23.03 -4.06
CA ILE A 342 10.13 24.23 -4.33
C ILE A 342 8.67 23.84 -4.61
N LEU A 343 8.43 22.79 -5.39
CA LEU A 343 7.08 22.30 -5.72
C LEU A 343 6.33 21.77 -4.48
N GLU A 344 7.00 21.01 -3.61
CA GLU A 344 6.44 20.56 -2.34
C GLU A 344 6.09 21.74 -1.41
N GLU A 345 6.99 22.73 -1.33
CA GLU A 345 6.79 23.93 -0.52
C GLU A 345 5.64 24.80 -1.05
N GLU A 346 5.51 24.94 -2.38
CA GLU A 346 4.37 25.62 -3.01
C GLU A 346 3.03 24.94 -2.69
N ALA A 347 3.00 23.60 -2.73
CA ALA A 347 1.82 22.82 -2.36
C ALA A 347 1.46 23.03 -0.88
N ARG A 348 2.46 23.02 0.02
CA ARG A 348 2.29 23.30 1.45
C ARG A 348 1.71 24.69 1.69
N ILE A 349 2.27 25.72 1.05
CA ILE A 349 1.79 27.11 1.15
C ILE A 349 0.36 27.23 0.61
N GLN A 350 0.02 26.52 -0.47
CA GLN A 350 -1.34 26.53 -1.03
C GLN A 350 -2.36 25.91 -0.06
N GLU A 351 -2.00 24.84 0.63
CA GLU A 351 -2.83 24.20 1.66
C GLU A 351 -3.02 25.11 2.89
N GLU A 352 -1.93 25.67 3.42
CA GLU A 352 -1.95 26.65 4.53
C GLU A 352 -2.82 27.87 4.19
N ARG A 353 -2.68 28.41 2.97
CA ARG A 353 -3.52 29.53 2.49
C ARG A 353 -5.00 29.15 2.46
N ARG A 354 -5.34 27.92 2.06
CA ARG A 354 -6.72 27.41 2.09
C ARG A 354 -7.24 27.34 3.53
N LYS A 355 -6.45 26.83 4.48
CA LYS A 355 -6.81 26.79 5.91
C LYS A 355 -7.07 28.19 6.47
N CYS A 356 -6.16 29.14 6.25
CA CYS A 356 -6.36 30.52 6.70
C CYS A 356 -7.60 31.17 6.07
N SER A 357 -7.86 30.93 4.78
CA SER A 357 -9.06 31.46 4.11
C SER A 357 -10.36 30.86 4.65
N ALA A 358 -10.38 29.55 4.92
CA ALA A 358 -11.53 28.87 5.51
C ALA A 358 -11.77 29.33 6.95
N PHE A 359 -10.70 29.51 7.71
CA PHE A 359 -10.76 30.03 9.07
C PHE A 359 -11.35 31.45 9.12
N LYS A 360 -10.87 32.36 8.25
CA LYS A 360 -11.44 33.72 8.10
C LYS A 360 -12.92 33.73 7.75
N VAL A 361 -13.36 32.83 6.86
CA VAL A 361 -14.77 32.68 6.50
C VAL A 361 -15.59 32.17 7.70
N SER A 362 -15.05 31.18 8.44
CA SER A 362 -15.68 30.65 9.65
C SER A 362 -15.82 31.71 10.73
N MET A 363 -14.75 32.50 10.98
CA MET A 363 -14.77 33.64 11.91
C MET A 363 -15.82 34.69 11.50
N LYS A 364 -15.90 35.06 10.22
CA LYS A 364 -16.94 36.01 9.74
C LYS A 364 -18.35 35.46 9.97
N LYS A 365 -18.55 34.16 9.78
CA LYS A 365 -19.84 33.49 10.01
C LYS A 365 -20.19 33.40 11.49
N TYR A 366 -19.21 33.09 12.33
CA TYR A 366 -19.34 33.04 13.80
C TYR A 366 -19.65 34.43 14.35
N LYS A 367 -18.90 35.47 13.94
CA LYS A 367 -19.15 36.87 14.31
C LYS A 367 -20.56 37.32 13.91
N LYS A 368 -21.02 36.99 12.69
CA LYS A 368 -22.40 37.26 12.29
C LYS A 368 -23.42 36.52 13.16
N ARG A 369 -23.19 35.24 13.47
CA ARG A 369 -24.10 34.44 14.30
C ARG A 369 -24.15 34.94 15.75
N CYS A 370 -23.02 35.29 16.35
CA CYS A 370 -23.00 35.91 17.69
C CYS A 370 -23.74 37.26 17.73
N VAL A 371 -23.65 38.07 16.66
CA VAL A 371 -24.42 39.34 16.58
C VAL A 371 -25.93 39.07 16.49
N VAL A 372 -26.35 38.04 15.75
CA VAL A 372 -27.76 37.62 15.69
C VAL A 372 -28.23 37.06 17.04
N ASP A 373 -27.45 36.15 17.64
CA ASP A 373 -27.78 35.51 18.92
C ASP A 373 -27.82 36.55 20.07
N ALA A 374 -26.97 37.59 20.04
CA ALA A 374 -26.97 38.69 21.01
C ALA A 374 -28.18 39.64 20.82
N MET A 375 -28.67 39.80 19.59
CA MET A 375 -29.90 40.57 19.31
C MET A 375 -31.16 39.82 19.77
N GLU A 376 -31.14 38.48 19.78
CA GLU A 376 -32.30 37.65 20.15
C GLU A 376 -32.41 37.35 21.66
N SER A 377 -31.32 37.46 22.44
CA SER A 377 -31.26 36.95 23.82
C SER A 377 -31.38 37.98 24.95
N GLY A 378 -31.18 39.28 24.69
CA GLY A 378 -31.45 40.33 25.70
C GLY A 378 -30.68 40.21 27.03
N GLU A 379 -29.56 39.48 27.07
CA GLU A 379 -28.69 39.32 28.26
C GLU A 379 -27.20 39.49 27.91
N ASP A 380 -26.43 39.98 28.88
CA ASP A 380 -24.98 40.24 28.83
C ASP A 380 -24.13 38.94 28.76
N GLY A 381 -24.17 38.27 27.61
CA GLY A 381 -23.30 37.13 27.27
C GLY A 381 -21.91 37.53 26.71
N ASN A 382 -21.51 38.79 26.85
CA ASN A 382 -20.39 39.39 26.10
C ASN A 382 -19.00 38.81 26.45
N ALA A 383 -18.77 38.44 27.72
CA ALA A 383 -17.43 38.07 28.20
C ALA A 383 -16.92 36.71 27.69
N HIS A 384 -17.79 35.70 27.53
CA HIS A 384 -17.36 34.37 27.07
C HIS A 384 -17.13 34.31 25.55
N VAL A 385 -17.84 35.16 24.78
CA VAL A 385 -17.69 35.27 23.33
C VAL A 385 -16.41 36.04 22.97
N GLU A 386 -16.09 37.11 23.71
CA GLU A 386 -14.85 37.87 23.53
C GLU A 386 -13.60 37.02 23.78
N ILE A 387 -13.56 36.23 24.86
CA ILE A 387 -12.37 35.42 25.20
C ILE A 387 -12.08 34.37 24.12
N LYS A 388 -13.12 33.76 23.53
CA LYS A 388 -12.96 32.73 22.49
C LYS A 388 -12.56 33.32 21.14
N LEU A 389 -13.13 34.47 20.77
CA LEU A 389 -12.72 35.24 19.59
C LEU A 389 -11.25 35.70 19.70
N CYS A 390 -10.83 36.13 20.89
CA CYS A 390 -9.47 36.60 21.12
C CYS A 390 -8.43 35.46 21.09
N TYR A 391 -8.81 34.23 21.50
CA TYR A 391 -7.98 33.04 21.37
C TYR A 391 -7.82 32.62 19.90
N ASP A 392 -8.92 32.60 19.14
CA ASP A 392 -8.94 32.25 17.71
C ASP A 392 -8.21 33.30 16.83
N GLU A 393 -8.24 34.58 17.19
CA GLU A 393 -7.46 35.64 16.50
C GLU A 393 -5.95 35.48 16.69
N LYS A 394 -5.49 35.09 17.88
CA LYS A 394 -4.06 34.84 18.12
C LYS A 394 -3.52 33.65 17.32
N GLU A 395 -4.33 32.60 17.18
CA GLU A 395 -4.00 31.43 16.34
C GLU A 395 -3.99 31.79 14.85
N LEU A 396 -4.92 32.65 14.39
CA LEU A 396 -4.91 33.17 13.03
C LEU A 396 -3.68 34.03 12.74
N ASP A 397 -3.33 34.94 13.65
CA ASP A 397 -2.14 35.80 13.53
C ASP A 397 -0.84 34.98 13.47
N LYS A 398 -0.78 33.88 14.22
CA LYS A 398 0.36 32.96 14.19
C LYS A 398 0.45 32.25 12.83
N ALA A 399 -0.66 31.71 12.34
CA ALA A 399 -0.70 31.08 11.03
C ALA A 399 -0.38 32.05 9.87
N GLU A 400 -0.77 33.32 9.98
CA GLU A 400 -0.41 34.35 8.99
C GLU A 400 1.08 34.71 8.99
N ARG A 401 1.71 34.75 10.17
CA ARG A 401 3.17 34.93 10.29
C ARG A 401 3.92 33.75 9.68
N ASP A 402 3.52 32.52 10.02
CA ASP A 402 4.13 31.30 9.48
C ASP A 402 3.99 31.24 7.94
N LEU A 403 2.83 31.66 7.39
CA LEU A 403 2.60 31.79 5.95
C LEU A 403 3.49 32.87 5.30
N PHE A 404 3.74 33.99 6.00
CA PHE A 404 4.59 35.06 5.51
C PHE A 404 6.05 34.62 5.44
N ASP A 405 6.55 33.96 6.49
CA ASP A 405 7.92 33.45 6.55
C ASP A 405 8.16 32.36 5.49
N ALA A 406 7.21 31.42 5.32
CA ALA A 406 7.30 30.40 4.26
C ALA A 406 7.35 31.01 2.85
N LYS A 407 6.58 32.08 2.57
CA LYS A 407 6.65 32.80 1.28
C LYS A 407 7.98 33.50 1.05
N LYS A 408 8.58 34.03 2.12
CA LYS A 408 9.88 34.71 2.08
C LYS A 408 10.99 33.70 1.76
N ASP A 409 10.96 32.54 2.40
CA ASP A 409 11.91 31.45 2.14
C ASP A 409 11.75 30.89 0.72
N LEU A 410 10.51 30.71 0.24
CA LEU A 410 10.23 30.32 -1.14
C LEU A 410 10.80 31.33 -2.15
N ALA A 411 10.66 32.64 -1.89
CA ALA A 411 11.21 33.68 -2.75
C ALA A 411 12.75 33.67 -2.77
N LEU A 412 13.38 33.38 -1.63
CA LEU A 412 14.83 33.22 -1.52
C LEU A 412 15.30 32.01 -2.34
N TRP A 413 14.65 30.85 -2.19
CA TRP A 413 15.00 29.62 -2.92
C TRP A 413 14.80 29.78 -4.43
N LYS A 414 13.70 30.42 -4.87
CA LYS A 414 13.51 30.75 -6.29
C LYS A 414 14.60 31.65 -6.85
N LYS A 415 15.08 32.61 -6.05
CA LYS A 415 16.20 33.49 -6.45
C LYS A 415 17.52 32.73 -6.56
N GLN A 416 17.78 31.79 -5.65
CA GLN A 416 18.95 30.91 -5.68
C GLN A 416 18.91 29.96 -6.89
N LEU A 417 17.75 29.35 -7.17
CA LEU A 417 17.54 28.51 -8.35
C LEU A 417 17.74 29.31 -9.65
N ALA A 418 17.21 30.53 -9.73
CA ALA A 418 17.38 31.40 -10.90
C ALA A 418 18.86 31.82 -11.11
N GLN A 419 19.64 31.98 -10.03
CA GLN A 419 21.07 32.23 -10.12
C GLN A 419 21.84 30.99 -10.61
N GLN A 420 21.48 29.80 -10.14
CA GLN A 420 22.05 28.54 -10.62
C GLN A 420 21.71 28.27 -12.09
N ASN A 421 20.46 28.50 -12.51
CA ASN A 421 20.04 28.33 -13.90
C ASN A 421 20.73 29.32 -14.86
N ARG A 422 20.95 30.58 -14.46
CA ARG A 422 21.73 31.55 -15.28
C ARG A 422 23.18 31.12 -15.50
N SER A 423 23.76 30.33 -14.60
CA SER A 423 25.09 29.75 -14.81
C SER A 423 25.09 28.59 -15.81
N LYS A 424 23.95 27.89 -15.97
CA LYS A 424 23.72 26.84 -16.97
C LYS A 424 23.32 27.35 -18.35
N ASP A 425 22.67 28.51 -18.44
CA ASP A 425 22.30 29.17 -19.71
C ASP A 425 23.51 29.57 -20.58
N MET A 426 24.75 29.43 -20.06
CA MET A 426 25.94 29.27 -20.90
C MET A 426 25.92 27.90 -21.59
N VAL A 427 25.00 27.77 -22.56
CA VAL A 427 24.90 26.75 -23.62
C VAL A 427 25.62 25.44 -23.28
N GLN A 428 25.03 24.64 -22.38
CA GLN A 428 25.39 23.25 -22.31
C GLN A 428 24.75 22.49 -23.48
N PRO A 429 25.54 21.69 -24.20
CA PRO A 429 25.01 20.83 -25.23
C PRO A 429 24.15 19.70 -24.63
N VAL A 430 23.02 19.41 -25.26
CA VAL A 430 22.25 18.19 -25.03
C VAL A 430 23.11 17.04 -25.54
N ARG A 431 23.83 16.39 -24.64
CA ARG A 431 24.48 15.11 -24.94
C ARG A 431 23.38 14.08 -25.12
N ILE A 432 23.16 13.64 -26.36
CA ILE A 432 22.37 12.44 -26.62
C ILE A 432 23.29 11.25 -26.31
N SER A 433 23.22 10.72 -25.09
CA SER A 433 23.96 9.51 -24.73
C SER A 433 23.13 8.26 -25.02
N GLN A 434 23.80 7.23 -25.53
CA GLN A 434 23.21 5.92 -25.80
C GLN A 434 22.76 5.18 -24.52
N ASN A 435 23.13 5.70 -23.34
CA ASN A 435 22.79 5.16 -22.01
C ASN A 435 21.97 6.17 -21.18
N GLN A 436 21.13 6.96 -21.84
CA GLN A 436 20.22 7.91 -21.19
C GLN A 436 18.79 7.38 -21.04
N PHE A 437 18.13 7.98 -20.06
CA PHE A 437 16.74 7.75 -19.72
C PHE A 437 15.86 8.88 -20.26
N TYR A 438 14.68 8.56 -20.78
CA TYR A 438 13.76 9.55 -21.36
C TYR A 438 12.49 9.74 -20.53
N PRO A 439 12.08 10.99 -20.27
CA PRO A 439 10.90 11.30 -19.46
C PRO A 439 9.58 11.07 -20.21
N SER A 440 9.60 10.91 -21.54
CA SER A 440 8.42 10.59 -22.33
C SER A 440 8.75 9.68 -23.52
N ILE A 441 7.75 8.94 -24.01
CA ILE A 441 7.90 8.06 -25.18
C ILE A 441 8.23 8.90 -26.41
N THR A 442 7.66 10.09 -26.53
CA THR A 442 7.90 11.02 -27.65
C THR A 442 9.33 11.51 -27.68
N ASP A 443 9.90 11.87 -26.52
CA ASP A 443 11.32 12.29 -26.44
C ASP A 443 12.24 11.13 -26.82
N ALA A 444 11.88 9.90 -26.42
CA ALA A 444 12.61 8.71 -26.81
C ALA A 444 12.50 8.44 -28.32
N MET A 445 11.34 8.65 -28.94
CA MET A 445 11.16 8.49 -30.40
C MET A 445 11.91 9.56 -31.20
N ILE A 446 11.94 10.81 -30.73
CA ILE A 446 12.73 11.88 -31.35
C ILE A 446 14.22 11.51 -31.29
N SER A 447 14.69 11.09 -30.12
CA SER A 447 16.08 10.69 -29.90
C SER A 447 16.44 9.44 -30.68
N ALA A 448 15.53 8.47 -30.78
CA ALA A 448 15.68 7.28 -31.63
C ALA A 448 15.86 7.65 -33.10
N ASN A 449 15.01 8.55 -33.62
CA ASN A 449 15.09 9.02 -35.00
C ASN A 449 16.42 9.74 -35.29
N LEU A 450 16.94 10.51 -34.34
CA LEU A 450 18.25 11.17 -34.46
C LEU A 450 19.39 10.14 -34.41
N LEU A 451 19.34 9.21 -33.45
CA LEU A 451 20.33 8.14 -33.29
C LEU A 451 20.41 7.21 -34.51
N VAL A 452 19.28 6.91 -35.16
CA VAL A 452 19.24 6.05 -36.35
C VAL A 452 19.76 6.78 -37.60
N LYS A 453 19.60 8.11 -37.68
CA LYS A 453 20.03 8.92 -38.83
C LYS A 453 21.53 9.20 -38.91
N GLU A 454 22.28 9.14 -37.81
CA GLU A 454 23.60 9.81 -37.73
C GLU A 454 24.82 8.97 -37.29
N GLN A 455 24.76 7.64 -37.17
CA GLN A 455 25.83 6.90 -36.47
C GLN A 455 27.24 7.06 -37.07
N GLY A 456 28.09 7.79 -36.31
CA GLY A 456 29.54 7.83 -36.46
C GLY A 456 30.30 8.67 -35.41
N HIS A 457 29.72 9.72 -34.82
CA HIS A 457 30.45 10.58 -33.88
C HIS A 457 29.60 11.12 -32.72
N PHE A 458 30.18 11.12 -31.51
CA PHE A 458 29.68 11.84 -30.34
C PHE A 458 29.70 13.34 -30.64
N PHE A 459 28.54 14.01 -30.56
CA PHE A 459 28.49 15.46 -30.58
C PHE A 459 27.50 16.05 -29.58
N ASP A 460 27.89 17.26 -29.19
CA ASP A 460 27.27 18.15 -28.25
C ASP A 460 26.25 19.04 -29.02
N ILE A 461 24.95 18.69 -29.01
CA ILE A 461 23.93 19.45 -29.75
C ILE A 461 23.45 20.65 -28.93
N LYS A 462 23.56 21.85 -29.48
CA LYS A 462 23.12 23.09 -28.82
C LYS A 462 21.66 23.38 -29.15
N GLN A 463 20.80 23.32 -28.14
CA GLN A 463 19.40 23.73 -28.28
C GLN A 463 19.30 25.25 -28.48
N SER A 464 18.60 25.69 -29.52
CA SER A 464 18.30 27.13 -29.71
C SER A 464 17.28 27.61 -28.68
N LYS A 465 17.29 28.91 -28.36
CA LYS A 465 16.38 29.58 -27.41
C LYS A 465 14.89 29.39 -27.73
N ASP A 466 14.57 28.96 -28.96
CA ASP A 466 13.20 28.74 -29.45
C ASP A 466 12.72 27.28 -29.31
N GLY A 467 13.47 26.41 -28.62
CA GLY A 467 13.04 25.04 -28.32
C GLY A 467 13.11 24.05 -29.50
N LYS A 468 13.75 24.44 -30.60
CA LYS A 468 14.10 23.52 -31.70
C LYS A 468 15.53 23.00 -31.50
N PHE A 469 15.68 21.69 -31.62
CA PHE A 469 16.95 20.97 -31.55
C PHE A 469 17.82 21.24 -32.79
#